data_AF-A0A349WGP9-F1
#
_entry.id   AF-A0A349WGP9-F1
#
_cell.length_a   1.000
_cell.length_b   1.000
_cell.length_c   1.000
_cell.angle_alpha   90.00
_cell.angle_beta   90.00
_cell.angle_gamma   90.00
#
_symmetry.space_group_name_H-M   'P 1'
#
loop_
_entity.id
_entity.type
_entity.pdbx_description
1 polymer ?
#
loop_
_entity_poly.entity_id
_entity_poly.type
_entity_poly.pdbx_seq_one_letter_code
_entity_poly.pdbx_strand_id
1 'polypeptide(L)'
;MSIERKVIEAYFESNGFLVRQAGESQPETGKKKFSPLPTIAVFNPTKSENTEKLSFRIFTGDLSNIRSALVSLLGWDNTTFSNDCLSSDTRLSKFFKNEAVSERLSIGFQPSPFLAESGMGDFLRLLIIPSFPRNEQKIKILTDSLKSAGVDG
;
A
#
# COMPACT_ATOMS: atom_id res chain seq x y z
N MET A 1 12.16 -11.44 -6.98
CA MET A 1 12.05 -10.24 -6.13
C MET A 1 12.40 -9.05 -7.00
N SER A 2 11.49 -8.10 -7.17
CA SER A 2 11.64 -6.97 -8.11
C SER A 2 12.45 -5.83 -7.52
N ILE A 3 12.97 -4.95 -8.40
CA ILE A 3 13.82 -3.81 -7.99
C ILE A 3 13.00 -2.77 -7.22
N GLU A 4 11.75 -2.59 -7.61
CA GLU A 4 10.77 -1.69 -7.00
C GLU A 4 10.57 -2.02 -5.52
N ARG A 5 10.36 -3.32 -5.23
CA ARG A 5 10.23 -3.81 -3.85
C ARG A 5 11.48 -3.50 -3.03
N LYS A 6 12.68 -3.76 -3.56
CA LYS A 6 13.94 -3.47 -2.84
C LYS A 6 14.12 -1.99 -2.53
N VAL A 7 13.74 -1.11 -3.47
CA VAL A 7 13.80 0.34 -3.26
C VAL A 7 12.85 0.76 -2.14
N ILE A 8 11.65 0.19 -2.10
CA ILE A 8 10.67 0.48 -1.05
C ILE A 8 11.11 -0.06 0.31
N GLU A 9 11.62 -1.29 0.37
CA GLU A 9 12.17 -1.87 1.60
C GLU A 9 13.31 -0.98 2.14
N ALA A 10 14.28 -0.62 1.28
CA ALA A 10 15.39 0.25 1.66
C ALA A 10 14.93 1.65 2.09
N TYR A 11 13.88 2.20 1.47
CA TYR A 11 13.29 3.47 1.88
C TYR A 11 12.75 3.39 3.32
N PHE A 12 11.97 2.36 3.66
CA PHE A 12 11.47 2.19 5.03
C PHE A 12 12.61 1.92 6.03
N GLU A 13 13.59 1.07 5.68
CA GLU A 13 14.75 0.79 6.52
C GLU A 13 15.57 2.06 6.82
N SER A 14 15.80 2.90 5.81
CA SER A 14 16.50 4.19 5.98
C SER A 14 15.75 5.17 6.88
N ASN A 15 14.44 4.99 7.05
CA ASN A 15 13.58 5.76 7.95
C ASN A 15 13.35 5.06 9.31
N GLY A 16 14.14 4.03 9.65
CA GLY A 16 14.15 3.40 10.96
C GLY A 16 13.15 2.25 11.14
N PHE A 17 12.57 1.72 10.06
CA PHE A 17 11.68 0.58 10.13
C PHE A 17 12.43 -0.75 9.95
N LEU A 18 12.00 -1.75 10.71
CA LEU A 18 12.27 -3.15 10.40
C LEU A 18 11.26 -3.61 9.35
N VAL A 19 11.75 -4.21 8.27
CA VAL A 19 10.91 -4.66 7.16
C VAL A 19 10.86 -6.18 7.11
N ARG A 20 9.65 -6.74 6.96
CA ARG A 20 9.39 -8.16 6.81
C ARG A 20 8.45 -8.41 5.65
N GLN A 21 8.49 -9.60 5.08
CA GLN A 21 7.49 -10.00 4.10
C GLN A 21 6.15 -10.24 4.81
N ALA A 22 5.05 -9.67 4.26
CA ALA A 22 3.72 -9.77 4.86
C ALA A 22 3.11 -11.21 4.81
N GLY A 23 3.72 -12.08 4.01
CA GLY A 23 3.32 -13.47 3.75
C GLY A 23 3.73 -13.88 2.34
N GLU A 24 3.63 -15.17 2.02
CA GLU A 24 3.62 -15.59 0.62
C GLU A 24 2.24 -15.27 0.05
N SER A 25 2.22 -14.51 -1.05
CA SER A 25 1.10 -14.49 -1.98
C SER A 25 0.96 -15.87 -2.62
N GLN A 26 0.57 -16.90 -1.86
CA GLN A 26 0.29 -18.18 -2.47
C GLN A 26 -0.86 -17.96 -3.47
N PRO A 27 -0.71 -18.43 -4.73
CA PRO A 27 -1.85 -18.59 -5.59
C PRO A 27 -2.68 -19.72 -4.99
N GLU A 28 -3.55 -19.38 -4.05
CA GLU A 28 -4.65 -20.24 -3.62
C GLU A 28 -5.31 -20.79 -4.90
N THR A 29 -5.39 -22.11 -4.99
CA THR A 29 -5.86 -22.88 -6.15
C THR A 29 -7.35 -22.65 -6.40
N GLY A 30 -7.69 -21.44 -6.84
CA GLY A 30 -9.03 -20.98 -7.12
C GLY A 30 -8.99 -19.80 -8.08
N LYS A 31 -10.01 -19.68 -8.93
CA LYS A 31 -10.17 -18.58 -9.89
C LYS A 31 -10.50 -17.27 -9.15
N LYS A 32 -9.57 -16.71 -8.36
CA LYS A 32 -9.71 -15.32 -7.89
C LYS A 32 -9.53 -14.39 -9.08
N LYS A 33 -10.45 -13.43 -9.21
CA LYS A 33 -10.47 -12.47 -10.32
C LYS A 33 -9.24 -11.56 -10.35
N PHE A 34 -8.56 -11.41 -9.20
CA PHE A 34 -7.41 -10.53 -9.03
C PHE A 34 -6.23 -11.24 -8.39
N SER A 35 -5.03 -10.94 -8.89
CA SER A 35 -3.79 -11.34 -8.26
C SER A 35 -3.53 -10.50 -6.99
N PRO A 36 -3.00 -11.12 -5.92
CA PRO A 36 -2.59 -10.40 -4.72
C PRO A 36 -1.52 -9.35 -5.03
N LEU A 37 -1.60 -8.20 -4.36
CA LEU A 37 -0.56 -7.18 -4.45
C LEU A 37 0.67 -7.62 -3.65
N PRO A 38 1.89 -7.35 -4.15
CA PRO A 38 3.09 -7.43 -3.32
C PRO A 38 2.89 -6.57 -2.08
N THR A 39 3.05 -7.19 -0.91
CA THR A 39 2.86 -6.52 0.38
C THR A 39 4.03 -6.82 1.32
N ILE A 40 4.54 -5.79 1.97
CA ILE A 40 5.52 -5.89 3.05
C ILE A 40 4.89 -5.43 4.36
N ALA A 41 5.37 -5.97 5.47
CA ALA A 41 5.06 -5.49 6.81
C ALA A 41 6.23 -4.64 7.29
N VAL A 42 5.96 -3.44 7.77
CA VAL A 42 6.97 -2.53 8.33
C VAL A 42 6.67 -2.28 9.80
N PHE A 43 7.71 -2.20 10.61
CA PHE A 43 7.62 -1.99 12.05
C PHE A 43 8.70 -1.03 12.54
N ASN A 44 8.29 0.06 13.17
CA ASN A 44 9.16 1.04 13.79
C ASN A 44 9.29 0.75 15.30
N PRO A 45 10.46 0.26 15.77
CA PRO A 45 10.67 -0.09 17.17
C PRO A 45 10.71 1.13 18.11
N THR A 46 10.85 2.35 17.56
CA THR A 46 10.91 3.59 18.36
C THR A 46 9.54 4.10 18.78
N LYS A 47 8.46 3.49 18.30
CA LYS A 47 7.07 3.90 18.58
C LYS A 47 6.28 2.82 19.30
N SER A 48 5.51 3.26 20.29
CA SER A 48 4.63 2.40 21.08
C SER A 48 3.26 2.19 20.44
N GLU A 49 2.79 3.07 19.56
CA GLU A 49 1.52 2.90 18.84
C GLU A 49 1.47 3.73 17.55
N ASN A 50 0.52 3.40 16.67
CA ASN A 50 0.21 4.21 15.50
C ASN A 50 -0.56 5.47 15.93
N THR A 51 -0.19 6.62 15.37
CA THR A 51 -0.91 7.87 15.64
C THR A 51 -2.24 7.91 14.89
N GLU A 52 -3.34 8.27 15.58
CA GLU A 52 -4.68 8.32 14.96
C GLU A 52 -4.86 9.46 13.93
N LYS A 53 -4.04 10.51 13.99
CA LYS A 53 -4.15 11.72 13.15
C LYS A 53 -3.09 11.76 12.05
N LEU A 54 -3.13 10.80 11.12
CA LEU A 54 -2.32 10.85 9.91
C LEU A 54 -3.08 11.52 8.76
N SER A 55 -2.38 12.32 7.98
CA SER A 55 -2.88 12.77 6.68
C SER A 55 -3.03 11.57 5.75
N PHE A 56 -4.07 11.54 4.91
CA PHE A 56 -4.26 10.42 3.98
C PHE A 56 -3.10 10.30 2.97
N ARG A 57 -2.48 11.41 2.59
CA ARG A 57 -1.25 11.37 1.82
C ARG A 57 -0.08 11.44 2.80
N ILE A 58 0.68 10.35 2.86
CA ILE A 58 1.84 10.22 3.74
C ILE A 58 3.08 10.80 3.07
N PHE A 59 3.78 11.69 3.76
CA PHE A 59 5.10 12.19 3.39
C PHE A 59 6.17 11.58 4.31
N THR A 60 7.45 11.71 3.93
CA THR A 60 8.57 11.16 4.72
C THR A 60 8.54 11.63 6.19
N GLY A 61 8.17 12.88 6.43
CA GLY A 61 8.04 13.42 7.80
C GLY A 61 6.90 12.81 8.63
N ASP A 62 5.89 12.23 7.98
CA ASP A 62 4.77 11.56 8.66
C ASP A 62 5.14 10.14 9.09
N LEU A 63 6.16 9.52 8.47
CA LEU A 63 6.57 8.14 8.78
C LEU A 63 6.99 7.98 10.22
N SER A 64 7.56 9.01 10.85
CA SER A 64 7.93 8.94 12.26
C SER A 64 6.73 8.70 13.17
N ASN A 65 5.49 8.93 12.72
CA ASN A 65 4.26 8.76 13.50
C ASN A 65 3.63 7.36 13.35
N ILE A 66 4.26 6.48 12.56
CA ILE A 66 3.79 5.13 12.26
C ILE A 66 4.65 4.12 13.05
N ARG A 67 3.99 3.27 13.84
CA ARG A 67 4.58 2.09 14.49
C ARG A 67 4.58 0.89 13.56
N SER A 68 3.47 0.57 12.92
CA SER A 68 3.32 -0.68 12.17
C SER A 68 2.36 -0.50 11.00
N ALA A 69 2.74 -1.03 9.84
CA ALA A 69 1.90 -0.97 8.65
C ALA A 69 2.09 -2.19 7.72
N LEU A 70 1.01 -2.55 7.03
CA LEU A 70 1.02 -3.37 5.83
C LEU A 70 1.07 -2.44 4.63
N VAL A 71 2.14 -2.56 3.85
CA VAL A 71 2.41 -1.69 2.71
C VAL A 71 2.24 -2.49 1.43
N SER A 72 1.13 -2.24 0.73
CA SER A 72 0.82 -2.84 -0.57
C SER A 72 1.34 -1.96 -1.71
N LEU A 73 1.82 -2.58 -2.78
CA LEU A 73 2.31 -1.90 -3.98
C LEU A 73 1.29 -2.04 -5.11
N LEU A 74 0.85 -0.92 -5.69
CA LEU A 74 -0.06 -0.89 -6.84
C LEU A 74 0.53 -0.03 -7.95
N GLY A 75 0.47 -0.49 -9.21
CA GLY A 75 0.94 0.30 -10.35
C GLY A 75 2.41 0.11 -10.69
N TRP A 76 3.01 -0.97 -10.21
CA TRP A 76 4.40 -1.33 -10.47
C TRP A 76 4.46 -2.59 -11.34
N ASP A 77 5.38 -3.51 -11.07
CA ASP A 77 5.57 -4.78 -11.79
C ASP A 77 4.37 -5.74 -11.78
N ASN A 78 3.32 -5.41 -11.02
CA ASN A 78 2.21 -6.29 -10.67
C ASN A 78 0.85 -5.88 -11.28
N THR A 79 0.84 -4.93 -12.21
CA THR A 79 -0.39 -4.37 -12.80
C THR A 79 -0.24 -4.02 -14.28
N THR A 80 -1.34 -3.63 -14.92
CA THR A 80 -1.34 -3.11 -16.31
C THR A 80 -0.84 -1.66 -16.43
N PHE A 81 -0.26 -1.10 -15.37
CA PHE A 81 0.23 0.28 -15.37
C PHE A 81 1.31 0.49 -16.42
N SER A 82 1.22 1.61 -17.13
CA SER A 82 2.21 2.02 -18.13
C SER A 82 2.41 3.52 -18.07
N ASN A 83 3.51 4.01 -18.64
CA ASN A 83 3.80 5.46 -18.70
C ASN A 83 2.68 6.25 -19.39
N ASP A 84 1.92 5.62 -20.30
CA ASP A 84 0.77 6.23 -20.95
C ASP A 84 -0.35 6.61 -19.97
N CYS A 85 -0.48 5.90 -18.83
CA CYS A 85 -1.42 6.25 -17.76
C CYS A 85 -1.13 7.65 -17.17
N LEU A 86 0.13 8.10 -17.19
CA LEU A 86 0.55 9.40 -16.67
C LEU A 86 0.31 10.56 -17.65
N SER A 87 -0.09 10.28 -18.89
CA SER A 87 -0.33 11.32 -19.91
C SER A 87 -1.51 12.23 -19.58
N SER A 88 -2.48 11.76 -18.79
CA SER A 88 -3.63 12.55 -18.36
C SER A 88 -4.27 12.00 -17.10
N ASP A 89 -4.84 12.88 -16.28
CA ASP A 89 -5.57 12.46 -15.08
C ASP A 89 -6.74 11.53 -15.41
N THR A 90 -7.33 11.61 -16.61
CA THR A 90 -8.44 10.73 -17.01
C THR A 90 -7.99 9.29 -17.18
N ARG A 91 -6.81 9.06 -17.80
CA ARG A 91 -6.24 7.71 -17.94
C ARG A 91 -5.78 7.18 -16.59
N LEU A 92 -5.16 8.02 -15.77
CA LEU A 92 -4.75 7.67 -14.42
C LEU A 92 -5.95 7.27 -13.54
N SER A 93 -7.04 8.04 -13.56
CA SER A 93 -8.27 7.69 -12.83
C SER A 93 -8.90 6.38 -13.34
N LYS A 94 -8.85 6.10 -14.65
CA LYS A 94 -9.35 4.84 -15.20
C LYS A 94 -8.53 3.65 -14.72
N PHE A 95 -7.21 3.79 -14.66
CA PHE A 95 -6.31 2.79 -14.09
C PHE A 95 -6.70 2.45 -12.64
N PHE A 96 -6.79 3.46 -11.76
CA PHE A 96 -7.14 3.23 -10.35
C PHE A 96 -8.53 2.62 -10.17
N LYS A 97 -9.53 3.03 -10.96
CA LYS A 97 -10.87 2.42 -10.91
C LYS A 97 -10.86 0.92 -11.23
N ASN A 98 -9.94 0.46 -12.07
CA ASN A 98 -9.85 -0.94 -12.46
C ASN A 98 -9.01 -1.77 -11.48
N GLU A 99 -7.98 -1.15 -10.89
CA GLU A 99 -6.90 -1.88 -10.21
C GLU A 99 -6.92 -1.69 -8.68
N ALA A 100 -7.43 -0.56 -8.18
CA ALA A 100 -7.54 -0.24 -6.75
C ALA A 100 -8.92 -0.61 -6.16
N VAL A 101 -9.40 -1.81 -6.49
CA VAL A 101 -10.70 -2.31 -6.02
C VAL A 101 -10.58 -2.95 -4.63
N SER A 102 -11.61 -2.77 -3.78
CA SER A 102 -11.60 -3.25 -2.39
C SER A 102 -11.35 -4.75 -2.26
N GLU A 103 -11.89 -5.56 -3.19
CA GLU A 103 -11.66 -7.01 -3.23
C GLU A 103 -10.17 -7.34 -3.33
N ARG A 104 -9.43 -6.61 -4.16
CA ARG A 104 -7.99 -6.83 -4.37
C ARG A 104 -7.17 -6.28 -3.22
N LEU A 105 -7.47 -5.07 -2.77
CA LEU A 105 -6.74 -4.41 -1.68
C LEU A 105 -6.88 -5.18 -0.36
N SER A 106 -8.06 -5.74 -0.09
CA SER A 106 -8.30 -6.52 1.13
C SER A 106 -7.41 -7.76 1.24
N ILE A 107 -6.99 -8.35 0.11
CA ILE A 107 -6.07 -9.50 0.11
C ILE A 107 -4.67 -9.08 0.59
N GLY A 108 -4.18 -7.91 0.17
CA GLY A 108 -2.88 -7.39 0.62
C GLY A 108 -2.90 -6.92 2.06
N PHE A 109 -4.04 -6.42 2.54
CA PHE A 109 -4.21 -5.91 3.90
C PHE A 109 -4.57 -6.96 4.95
N GLN A 110 -4.49 -8.24 4.61
CA GLN A 110 -4.61 -9.34 5.56
C GLN A 110 -3.20 -9.77 6.02
N PRO A 111 -2.83 -9.54 7.29
CA PRO A 111 -1.53 -10.00 7.78
C PRO A 111 -1.51 -11.53 7.81
N SER A 112 -0.37 -12.14 7.47
CA SER A 112 -0.20 -13.58 7.66
C SER A 112 -0.32 -13.95 9.15
N PRO A 113 -0.77 -15.18 9.47
CA PRO A 113 -0.89 -15.64 10.87
C PRO A 113 0.40 -15.43 11.68
N PHE A 114 1.56 -15.68 11.08
CA PHE A 114 2.86 -15.47 11.69
C PHE A 114 3.13 -14.01 12.10
N LEU A 115 2.59 -13.04 11.36
CA LEU A 115 2.72 -11.62 11.70
C LEU A 115 1.71 -11.18 12.75
N ALA A 116 0.49 -11.71 12.70
CA ALA A 116 -0.52 -11.46 13.74
C ALA A 116 -0.01 -11.96 15.12
N GLU A 117 0.69 -13.09 15.15
CA GLU A 117 1.30 -13.66 16.36
C GLU A 117 2.56 -12.92 16.83
N SER A 118 3.15 -12.03 16.01
CA SER A 118 4.40 -11.33 16.33
C SER A 118 4.22 -10.15 17.32
N GLY A 119 3.01 -9.90 17.84
CA GLY A 119 2.76 -8.80 18.79
C GLY A 119 2.93 -7.40 18.21
N MET A 120 2.86 -7.25 16.88
CA MET A 120 2.99 -5.96 16.18
C MET A 120 1.75 -5.06 16.31
N GLY A 121 0.70 -5.53 17.00
CA GLY A 121 -0.54 -4.77 17.21
C GLY A 121 -1.29 -4.54 15.89
N ASP A 122 -2.08 -3.47 15.87
CA ASP A 122 -2.84 -3.07 14.68
C ASP A 122 -1.91 -2.49 13.62
N PHE A 123 -2.13 -2.87 12.36
CA PHE A 123 -1.38 -2.37 11.21
C PHE A 123 -2.17 -1.30 10.48
N LEU A 124 -1.52 -0.18 10.16
CA LEU A 124 -2.04 0.73 9.13
C LEU A 124 -1.94 0.07 7.76
N ARG A 125 -2.92 0.34 6.89
CA ARG A 125 -2.99 -0.18 5.53
C ARG A 125 -2.53 0.89 4.55
N LEU A 126 -1.26 0.84 4.20
CA LEU A 126 -0.64 1.82 3.31
C LEU A 126 -0.60 1.32 1.87
N LEU A 127 -0.89 2.19 0.91
CA LEU A 127 -0.85 1.88 -0.51
C LEU A 127 0.15 2.76 -1.25
N ILE A 128 1.21 2.15 -1.77
CA ILE A 128 2.16 2.84 -2.64
C ILE A 128 1.60 2.83 -4.06
N ILE A 129 1.43 4.03 -4.61
CA ILE A 129 0.96 4.25 -5.99
C ILE A 129 2.00 5.03 -6.80
N PRO A 130 2.05 4.87 -8.14
CA PRO A 130 3.05 5.53 -8.98
C PRO A 130 2.86 7.05 -9.07
N SER A 131 1.62 7.54 -8.99
CA SER A 131 1.31 8.97 -9.05
C SER A 131 -0.08 9.27 -8.52
N PHE A 132 -0.25 10.50 -8.00
CA PHE A 132 -1.55 11.13 -7.81
C PHE A 132 -1.98 11.92 -9.06
N PRO A 133 -3.29 12.12 -9.30
CA PRO A 133 -3.80 13.09 -10.28
C PRO A 133 -3.31 14.51 -9.97
N ARG A 134 -3.28 15.39 -10.97
CA ARG A 134 -2.90 16.81 -10.79
C ARG A 134 -4.11 17.69 -10.46
N ASN A 135 -5.28 17.35 -11.00
CA ASN A 135 -6.51 18.09 -10.73
C ASN A 135 -7.06 17.81 -9.33
N GLU A 136 -7.35 18.85 -8.57
CA GLU A 136 -7.82 18.77 -7.17
C GLU A 136 -9.11 17.96 -6.99
N GLN A 137 -10.07 18.10 -7.91
CA GLN A 137 -11.32 17.34 -7.83
C GLN A 137 -11.04 15.84 -8.00
N LYS A 138 -10.14 15.48 -8.91
CA LYS A 138 -9.75 14.09 -9.14
C LYS A 138 -8.91 13.53 -7.99
N ILE A 139 -8.07 14.35 -7.36
CA ILE A 139 -7.35 13.97 -6.13
C ILE A 139 -8.35 13.59 -5.03
N LYS A 140 -9.38 14.42 -4.82
CA LYS A 140 -10.42 14.16 -3.83
C LYS A 140 -11.18 12.86 -4.13
N ILE A 141 -11.64 12.68 -5.36
CA ILE A 141 -12.35 11.47 -5.80
C ILE A 141 -11.50 10.21 -5.59
N LEU A 142 -10.21 10.25 -5.97
CA LEU A 142 -9.31 9.11 -5.76
C LEU A 142 -9.12 8.82 -4.27
N THR A 143 -8.87 9.85 -3.47
CA THR A 143 -8.70 9.74 -2.02
C THR A 143 -9.92 9.08 -1.36
N ASP A 144 -11.12 9.55 -1.68
CA ASP A 144 -12.37 9.02 -1.12
C ASP A 144 -12.61 7.57 -1.56
N SER A 145 -12.24 7.22 -2.80
CA SER A 145 -12.31 5.85 -3.32
C SER A 145 -11.35 4.90 -2.59
N LEU A 146 -10.10 5.33 -2.34
CA LEU A 146 -9.10 4.51 -1.66
C LEU A 146 -9.44 4.31 -0.17
N LYS A 147 -9.91 5.35 0.51
CA LYS A 147 -10.42 5.26 1.89
C LYS A 147 -11.58 4.26 2.00
N SER A 148 -12.52 4.35 1.06
CA SER A 148 -13.67 3.44 0.99
C SER A 148 -13.24 1.99 0.72
N ALA A 149 -12.05 1.77 0.15
CA ALA A 149 -11.45 0.47 -0.05
C ALA A 149 -10.60 -0.03 1.15
N GLY A 150 -10.54 0.74 2.24
CA GLY A 150 -9.81 0.39 3.46
C GLY A 150 -8.34 0.78 3.45
N VAL A 151 -7.91 1.70 2.58
CA VAL A 151 -6.58 2.31 2.64
C VAL A 151 -6.58 3.39 3.73
N ASP A 152 -5.57 3.35 4.60
CA ASP A 152 -5.39 4.35 5.66
C ASP A 152 -4.44 5.49 5.23
N GLY A 153 -3.54 5.23 4.26
CA GLY A 153 -2.71 6.26 3.61
C GLY A 153 -1.80 5.79 2.48
#